data_AF-A0A967GRG4-F1
#
_entry.id   AF-A0A967GRG4-F1
#
_cell.length_a   1.000
_cell.length_b   1.000
_cell.length_c   1.000
_cell.angle_alpha   90.00
_cell.angle_beta   90.00
_cell.angle_gamma   90.00
#
_symmetry.space_group_name_H-M   'P 1'
#
loop_
_entity.id
_entity.type
_entity.pdbx_description
1 polymer ?
#
loop_
_entity_poly.entity_id
_entity_poly.type
_entity_poly.pdbx_seq_one_letter_code
_entity_poly.pdbx_strand_id
1 'polypeptide(L)'
;VSRAGVPDLSHEKGAQTLNLIEHPGKKFITPFFYGLLDGDHDLKTTNDKLLYLVLFDQTDPIRFAMWNFITDRAGNPDTHSPAWDWQFVIRDPRVGVSYGYRARVVVKAFKGRNQVWEEYRRWREDLGVELPEGPRRK
;
A
#
# COMPACT_ATOMS: atom_id res chain seq x y z
N VAL A 1 3.76 -3.93 5.62
CA VAL A 1 3.54 -2.58 6.15
C VAL A 1 2.09 -2.42 6.54
N SER A 2 1.81 -2.52 7.83
CA SER A 2 0.55 -2.25 8.47
C SER A 2 0.36 -0.75 8.70
N ARG A 3 -0.87 -0.38 9.08
CA ARG A 3 -1.20 0.97 9.52
C ARG A 3 -0.40 1.32 10.78
N ALA A 4 -0.05 2.58 10.95
CA ALA A 4 0.46 3.09 12.22
C ALA A 4 -0.51 2.74 13.37
N GLY A 5 0.03 2.22 14.48
CA GLY A 5 -0.74 1.73 15.62
C GLY A 5 -1.23 0.27 15.51
N VAL A 6 -1.14 -0.35 14.33
CA VAL A 6 -1.49 -1.76 14.13
C VAL A 6 -0.22 -2.62 14.26
N PRO A 7 -0.18 -3.60 15.18
CA PRO A 7 0.96 -4.50 15.36
C PRO A 7 1.38 -5.21 14.06
N ASP A 8 2.64 -5.62 13.97
CA ASP A 8 3.10 -6.47 12.87
C ASP A 8 2.45 -7.85 12.92
N LEU A 9 2.35 -8.52 11.77
CA LEU A 9 1.84 -9.89 11.70
C LEU A 9 2.89 -10.88 12.26
N SER A 10 2.48 -11.67 13.24
CA SER A 10 3.24 -12.85 13.65
C SER A 10 3.26 -13.87 12.52
N HIS A 11 4.41 -14.45 12.25
CA HIS A 11 4.59 -15.44 11.20
C HIS A 11 5.50 -16.56 11.69
N GLU A 12 5.33 -17.74 11.11
CA GLU A 12 6.16 -18.91 11.44
C GLU A 12 7.58 -18.73 10.90
N LYS A 13 8.54 -19.40 11.55
CA LYS A 13 9.92 -19.44 11.06
C LYS A 13 9.95 -20.08 9.67
N GLY A 14 10.57 -19.41 8.71
CA GLY A 14 10.60 -19.80 7.30
C GLY A 14 9.70 -18.93 6.44
N ALA A 15 8.58 -18.45 6.98
CA ALA A 15 7.59 -17.67 6.24
C ALA A 15 8.10 -16.28 5.82
N GLN A 16 9.25 -15.85 6.36
CA GLN A 16 9.93 -14.64 5.95
C GLN A 16 10.26 -14.59 4.44
N THR A 17 10.28 -15.71 3.72
CA THR A 17 10.50 -15.73 2.26
C THR A 17 9.26 -15.39 1.42
N LEU A 18 8.10 -15.17 2.04
CA LEU A 18 6.81 -15.03 1.35
C LEU A 18 6.23 -13.60 1.42
N ASN A 19 7.06 -12.55 1.38
CA ASN A 19 6.63 -11.14 1.52
C ASN A 19 5.79 -10.85 2.79
N LEU A 20 6.02 -11.61 3.88
CA LEU A 20 5.29 -11.45 5.14
C LEU A 20 6.00 -10.52 6.14
N ILE A 21 7.31 -10.33 5.98
CA ILE A 21 8.12 -9.48 6.87
C ILE A 21 7.73 -8.02 6.68
N GLU A 22 7.61 -7.32 7.80
CA GLU A 22 7.43 -5.87 7.81
C GLU A 22 8.70 -5.17 8.24
N HIS A 23 8.91 -3.97 7.73
CA HIS A 23 9.92 -3.09 8.27
C HIS A 23 9.41 -2.48 9.59
N PRO A 24 10.15 -2.61 10.71
CA PRO A 24 9.66 -2.24 12.05
C PRO A 24 9.30 -0.75 12.17
N GLY A 25 10.04 0.12 11.45
CA GLY A 25 9.83 1.56 11.44
C GLY A 25 8.98 2.13 10.29
N LYS A 26 8.50 1.32 9.34
CA LYS A 26 7.70 1.84 8.21
C LYS A 26 6.25 1.45 8.41
N LYS A 27 5.39 2.45 8.49
CA LYS A 27 3.94 2.31 8.67
C LYS A 27 3.22 3.25 7.72
N PHE A 28 2.09 2.83 7.19
CA PHE A 28 1.24 3.74 6.42
C PHE A 28 0.26 4.45 7.36
N ILE A 29 -0.16 5.65 6.97
CA ILE A 29 -1.11 6.49 7.74
C ILE A 29 -2.45 6.63 7.02
N THR A 30 -2.44 6.49 5.69
CA THR A 30 -3.63 6.52 4.83
C THR A 30 -3.65 5.27 3.94
N PRO A 31 -4.83 4.69 3.67
CA PRO A 31 -4.96 3.36 3.05
C PRO A 31 -4.86 3.46 1.53
N PHE A 32 -3.69 3.85 1.03
CA PHE A 32 -3.36 3.81 -0.40
C PHE A 32 -1.87 3.63 -0.62
N PHE A 33 -1.51 3.13 -1.80
CA PHE A 33 -0.15 3.24 -2.35
C PHE A 33 -0.24 3.70 -3.81
N TYR A 34 0.84 4.28 -4.31
CA TYR A 34 0.93 4.62 -5.72
C TYR A 34 2.32 4.39 -6.28
N GLY A 35 2.37 4.06 -7.56
CA GLY A 35 3.57 3.96 -8.38
C GLY A 35 3.45 4.84 -9.62
N LEU A 36 4.56 4.95 -10.35
CA LEU A 36 4.60 5.59 -11.66
C LEU A 36 4.91 4.52 -12.70
N LEU A 37 4.14 4.52 -13.78
CA LEU A 37 4.36 3.67 -14.95
C LEU A 37 4.92 4.54 -16.09
N ASP A 38 5.74 3.93 -16.92
CA ASP A 38 6.12 4.45 -18.22
C ASP A 38 4.94 4.24 -19.18
N GLY A 39 4.49 5.29 -19.85
CA GLY A 39 3.23 5.30 -20.61
C GLY A 39 3.38 4.79 -22.03
N ASP A 40 4.56 4.95 -22.63
CA ASP A 40 4.86 4.53 -24.01
C ASP A 40 5.88 3.36 -24.11
N HIS A 41 6.40 2.90 -22.97
CA HIS A 41 7.42 1.85 -22.85
C HIS A 41 8.80 2.25 -23.41
N ASP A 42 9.01 3.53 -23.71
CA ASP A 42 10.31 4.11 -24.04
C ASP A 42 10.84 4.93 -22.86
N LEU A 43 11.72 4.30 -22.07
CA LEU A 43 12.36 4.91 -20.89
C LEU A 43 13.17 6.20 -21.17
N LYS A 44 13.32 6.61 -22.45
CA LYS A 44 13.95 7.88 -22.83
C LYS A 44 12.99 9.06 -22.79
N THR A 45 11.69 8.84 -22.97
CA THR A 45 10.69 9.89 -22.79
C THR A 45 10.48 10.12 -21.29
N THR A 46 10.05 11.33 -20.92
CA THR A 46 9.92 11.70 -19.50
C THR A 46 8.59 12.39 -19.16
N ASN A 47 7.79 12.67 -20.19
CA ASN A 47 6.55 13.45 -20.15
C ASN A 47 5.30 12.59 -20.33
N ASP A 48 5.42 11.28 -20.16
CA ASP A 48 4.42 10.25 -20.46
C ASP A 48 4.02 9.42 -19.23
N LYS A 49 4.60 9.74 -18.05
CA LYS A 49 4.37 9.02 -16.80
C LYS A 49 2.89 8.89 -16.46
N LEU A 50 2.46 7.67 -16.20
CA LEU A 50 1.13 7.36 -15.67
C LEU A 50 1.20 7.16 -14.15
N LEU A 51 0.21 7.69 -13.46
CA LEU A 51 -0.08 7.35 -12.07
C LEU A 51 -0.76 5.97 -12.05
N TYR A 52 -0.22 5.04 -11.26
CA TYR A 52 -0.93 3.84 -10.82
C TYR A 52 -1.22 3.96 -9.32
N LEU A 53 -2.47 4.22 -8.95
CA LEU A 53 -2.88 4.45 -7.57
C LEU A 53 -3.93 3.43 -7.16
N VAL A 54 -3.71 2.76 -6.03
CA VAL A 54 -4.67 1.83 -5.42
C VAL A 54 -5.13 2.41 -4.09
N LEU A 55 -6.44 2.60 -3.96
CA LEU A 55 -7.12 3.20 -2.80
C LEU A 55 -7.99 2.12 -2.14
N PHE A 56 -7.96 2.03 -0.81
CA PHE A 56 -8.75 1.07 -0.05
C PHE A 56 -9.78 1.79 0.84
N ASP A 57 -10.90 1.13 1.14
CA ASP A 57 -11.98 1.67 1.99
C ASP A 57 -11.83 1.37 3.48
N GLN A 58 -10.68 0.82 3.88
CA GLN A 58 -10.38 0.47 5.26
C GLN A 58 -8.87 0.42 5.47
N THR A 59 -8.45 0.52 6.73
CA THR A 59 -7.04 0.60 7.11
C THR A 59 -6.54 -0.70 7.74
N ASP A 60 -7.14 -1.13 8.84
CA ASP A 60 -6.50 -2.08 9.76
C ASP A 60 -6.30 -3.48 9.17
N PRO A 61 -7.23 -4.01 8.35
CA PRO A 61 -7.04 -5.29 7.67
C PRO A 61 -6.11 -5.21 6.45
N ILE A 62 -5.75 -4.01 5.99
CA ILE A 62 -4.90 -3.83 4.81
C ILE A 62 -3.43 -3.75 5.22
N ARG A 63 -2.59 -4.51 4.54
CA ARG A 63 -1.13 -4.41 4.63
C ARG A 63 -0.53 -4.25 3.25
N PHE A 64 0.42 -3.35 3.09
CA PHE A 64 1.23 -3.26 1.86
C PHE A 64 2.43 -4.17 1.99
N ALA A 65 2.68 -5.01 0.99
CA ALA A 65 3.81 -5.93 1.04
C ALA A 65 5.12 -5.18 0.79
N MET A 66 6.19 -5.70 1.39
CA MET A 66 7.56 -5.25 1.11
C MET A 66 8.22 -6.33 0.27
N TRP A 67 8.93 -5.89 -0.76
CA TRP A 67 9.80 -6.77 -1.52
C TRP A 67 10.99 -7.16 -0.64
N ASN A 68 11.03 -8.40 -0.20
CA ASN A 68 12.05 -8.90 0.71
C ASN A 68 12.92 -10.02 0.14
N PHE A 69 12.88 -10.23 -1.19
CA PHE A 69 13.76 -11.17 -1.89
C PHE A 69 15.17 -10.63 -2.13
N ILE A 70 15.39 -9.34 -1.90
CA ILE A 70 16.73 -8.73 -1.94
C ILE A 70 17.32 -8.86 -0.54
N THR A 71 18.62 -9.13 -0.44
CA THR A 71 19.31 -9.21 0.85
C THR A 71 20.16 -7.97 1.10
N ASP A 72 20.29 -7.59 2.36
CA ASP A 72 21.28 -6.61 2.79
C ASP A 72 22.72 -7.16 2.68
N ARG A 73 23.71 -6.34 3.05
CA ARG A 73 25.13 -6.74 3.02
C ARG A 73 25.46 -7.91 3.96
N ALA A 74 24.62 -8.19 4.95
CA ALA A 74 24.77 -9.29 5.89
C ALA A 74 23.98 -10.54 5.46
N GLY A 75 23.33 -10.53 4.30
CA GLY A 75 22.54 -11.65 3.78
C GLY A 75 21.13 -11.78 4.37
N ASN A 76 20.67 -10.80 5.14
CA ASN A 76 19.31 -10.80 5.68
C ASN A 76 18.32 -10.18 4.70
N PRO A 77 17.03 -10.57 4.71
CA PRO A 77 16.00 -9.94 3.88
C PRO A 77 15.94 -8.43 4.08
N ASP A 78 16.11 -7.68 3.00
CA ASP A 78 15.99 -6.23 2.98
C ASP A 78 14.51 -5.83 2.86
N THR A 79 13.97 -5.18 3.88
CA THR A 79 12.58 -4.73 3.92
C THR A 79 12.42 -3.26 3.56
N HIS A 80 13.37 -2.66 2.83
CA HIS A 80 13.26 -1.25 2.46
C HIS A 80 12.41 -0.99 1.21
N SER A 81 12.31 -1.97 0.32
CA SER A 81 11.66 -1.81 -0.98
C SER A 81 10.16 -2.12 -0.89
N PRO A 82 9.26 -1.16 -1.12
CA PRO A 82 7.83 -1.45 -1.21
C PRO A 82 7.55 -2.28 -2.47
N ALA A 83 6.70 -3.28 -2.36
CA ALA A 83 6.15 -3.99 -3.51
C ALA A 83 4.80 -3.37 -3.93
N TRP A 84 4.25 -3.80 -5.07
CA TRP A 84 3.01 -3.25 -5.64
C TRP A 84 1.78 -4.13 -5.33
N ASP A 85 1.91 -4.97 -4.31
CA ASP A 85 0.93 -5.91 -3.81
C ASP A 85 0.50 -5.55 -2.38
N TRP A 86 -0.63 -6.11 -1.98
CA TRP A 86 -1.21 -5.91 -0.67
C TRP A 86 -1.81 -7.21 -0.17
N GLN A 87 -2.03 -7.26 1.14
CA GLN A 87 -2.65 -8.37 1.82
C GLN A 87 -3.90 -7.87 2.53
N PHE A 88 -4.97 -8.67 2.48
CA PHE A 88 -6.17 -8.49 3.28
C PHE A 88 -6.15 -9.50 4.42
N VAL A 89 -5.88 -9.03 5.63
CA VAL A 89 -5.61 -9.86 6.81
C VAL A 89 -6.73 -9.73 7.82
N ILE A 90 -7.46 -10.83 8.03
CA ILE A 90 -8.46 -10.93 9.09
C ILE A 90 -7.79 -11.47 10.35
N ARG A 91 -7.78 -10.64 11.39
CA ARG A 91 -7.34 -11.06 12.73
C ARG A 91 -8.53 -11.68 13.44
N ASP A 92 -8.35 -12.87 14.01
CA ASP A 92 -9.41 -13.61 14.70
C ASP A 92 -10.65 -13.87 13.81
N PRO A 93 -10.51 -14.62 12.69
CA PRO A 93 -11.62 -14.90 11.80
C PRO A 93 -12.67 -15.79 12.50
N ARG A 94 -13.94 -15.44 12.34
CA ARG A 94 -15.07 -16.16 12.93
C ARG A 94 -15.79 -16.99 11.87
N VAL A 95 -16.14 -18.22 12.25
CA VAL A 95 -16.92 -19.13 11.39
C VAL A 95 -18.26 -18.50 11.05
N GLY A 96 -18.66 -18.56 9.78
CA GLY A 96 -19.94 -18.02 9.30
C GLY A 96 -19.96 -16.51 9.05
N VAL A 97 -18.84 -15.79 9.24
CA VAL A 97 -18.73 -14.35 8.96
C VAL A 97 -18.08 -14.13 7.60
N SER A 98 -18.69 -13.28 6.77
CA SER A 98 -18.09 -12.80 5.52
C SER A 98 -17.25 -11.56 5.76
N TYR A 99 -16.05 -11.54 5.19
CA TYR A 99 -15.14 -10.41 5.26
C TYR A 99 -14.85 -9.92 3.84
N GLY A 100 -14.86 -8.60 3.65
CA GLY A 100 -14.59 -7.98 2.36
C GLY A 100 -14.10 -6.56 2.52
N TYR A 101 -13.71 -5.97 1.41
CA TYR A 101 -13.29 -4.58 1.31
C TYR A 101 -13.55 -4.08 -0.10
N ARG A 102 -13.59 -2.76 -0.27
CA ARG A 102 -13.62 -2.10 -1.58
C ARG A 102 -12.27 -1.48 -1.86
N ALA A 103 -11.85 -1.59 -3.10
CA ALA A 103 -10.70 -0.87 -3.61
C ALA A 103 -11.05 -0.13 -4.90
N ARG A 104 -10.31 0.94 -5.16
CA ARG A 104 -10.36 1.70 -6.41
C ARG A 104 -8.96 1.78 -6.98
N VAL A 105 -8.81 1.40 -8.24
CA VAL A 105 -7.58 1.58 -9.02
C VAL A 105 -7.76 2.78 -9.94
N VAL A 106 -6.79 3.68 -9.94
CA VAL A 106 -6.75 4.88 -10.79
C VAL A 106 -5.52 4.80 -11.67
N VAL A 107 -5.74 4.85 -12.99
CA VAL A 107 -4.67 4.92 -14.01
C VAL A 107 -4.89 6.14 -14.90
N LYS A 108 -4.04 7.16 -14.77
CA LYS A 108 -4.17 8.46 -15.48
C LYS A 108 -2.78 9.10 -15.66
N ALA A 109 -2.64 10.07 -16.55
CA ALA A 109 -1.42 10.89 -16.63
C ALA A 109 -1.06 11.51 -15.27
N PHE A 110 0.21 11.40 -14.87
CA PHE A 110 0.71 11.88 -13.58
C PHE A 110 0.97 13.39 -13.62
N LYS A 111 0.21 14.15 -12.82
CA LYS A 111 0.30 15.61 -12.71
C LYS A 111 0.96 16.07 -11.41
N GLY A 112 1.61 15.15 -10.68
CA GLY A 112 2.27 15.42 -9.41
C GLY A 112 1.49 14.93 -8.18
N ARG A 113 2.14 14.98 -7.01
CA ARG A 113 1.63 14.38 -5.76
C ARG A 113 0.31 14.97 -5.26
N ASN A 114 -0.05 16.19 -5.67
CA ASN A 114 -1.33 16.81 -5.28
C ASN A 114 -2.51 16.00 -5.82
N GLN A 115 -2.37 15.47 -7.04
CA GLN A 115 -3.36 14.63 -7.71
C GLN A 115 -3.69 13.38 -6.87
N VAL A 116 -2.69 12.74 -6.26
CA VAL A 116 -2.88 11.56 -5.40
C VAL A 116 -3.79 11.89 -4.22
N TRP A 117 -3.56 13.02 -3.56
CA TRP A 117 -4.38 13.47 -2.45
C TRP A 117 -5.77 13.92 -2.85
N GLU A 118 -5.94 14.47 -4.06
CA GLU A 118 -7.26 14.80 -4.62
C GLU A 118 -8.07 13.55 -4.90
N GLU A 119 -7.48 12.53 -5.54
CA GLU A 119 -8.16 11.25 -5.79
C GLU A 119 -8.51 10.53 -4.49
N TYR A 120 -7.65 10.59 -3.46
CA TYR A 120 -7.96 10.05 -2.13
C TYR A 120 -9.11 10.80 -1.45
N ARG A 121 -9.15 12.13 -1.54
CA ARG A 121 -10.27 12.93 -0.99
C ARG A 121 -11.60 12.60 -1.69
N ARG A 122 -11.60 12.55 -3.02
CA ARG A 122 -12.78 12.14 -3.81
C ARG A 122 -13.25 10.74 -3.44
N TRP A 123 -12.32 9.80 -3.29
CA TRP A 123 -12.67 8.44 -2.85
C TRP A 123 -13.36 8.44 -1.48
N ARG A 124 -12.85 9.20 -0.50
CA ARG A 124 -13.49 9.34 0.81
C ARG A 124 -14.91 9.90 0.69
N GLU A 125 -15.10 10.93 -0.12
CA GLU A 125 -16.39 11.56 -0.38
C GLU A 125 -17.37 10.57 -1.03
N ASP A 126 -16.95 9.89 -2.10
CA ASP A 126 -17.75 8.89 -2.82
C ASP A 126 -18.16 7.70 -1.93
N LEU A 127 -17.27 7.28 -1.03
CA LEU A 127 -17.51 6.15 -0.14
C LEU A 127 -18.51 6.47 0.97
N GLY A 128 -18.60 7.72 1.40
CA GLY A 128 -19.36 8.13 2.59
C GLY A 128 -18.86 7.50 3.90
N VAL A 129 -17.60 7.05 3.96
CA VAL A 129 -16.99 6.46 5.16
C VAL A 129 -15.86 7.32 5.70
N GLU A 130 -15.63 7.23 7.01
CA GLU A 130 -14.55 7.95 7.66
C GLU A 130 -13.21 7.22 7.49
N LEU A 131 -12.37 7.72 6.57
CA LEU A 131 -10.97 7.33 6.46
C LEU A 131 -10.04 8.40 7.05
N PRO A 132 -8.82 8.04 7.50
CA PRO A 132 -7.87 8.99 8.04
C PRO A 132 -7.57 10.14 7.08
N GLU A 133 -7.42 11.34 7.61
CA GLU A 133 -6.94 12.47 6.82
C GLU A 133 -5.46 12.31 6.45
N GLY A 134 -5.08 12.93 5.33
CA GLY A 134 -3.67 13.06 4.98
C GLY A 134 -2.92 13.97 5.97
N PRO A 135 -1.58 13.92 5.98
CA PRO A 135 -0.79 14.82 6.80
C PRO A 135 -1.09 16.27 6.40
N ARG A 136 -1.32 17.14 7.40
CA ARG A 136 -1.44 18.59 7.16
C ARG A 136 -0.12 19.09 6.58
N ARG A 137 -0.19 19.83 5.47
CA ARG A 137 0.98 20.55 4.95
C ARG A 137 1.44 21.52 6.03
N LYS A 138 2.70 21.41 6.44
CA LYS A 138 3.39 22.47 7.16
C LYS A 138 3.69 23.61 6.21
#